data_AF-A0A953CDB4-F1
#
_entry.id   AF-A0A953CDB4-F1
#
_cell.length_a   1.000
_cell.length_b   1.000
_cell.length_c   1.000
_cell.angle_alpha   90.00
_cell.angle_beta   90.00
_cell.angle_gamma   90.00
#
_symmetry.space_group_name_H-M   'P 1'
#
loop_
_entity.id
_entity.type
_entity.pdbx_description
1 polymer ?
#
loop_
_entity_poly.entity_id
_entity_poly.type
_entity_poly.pdbx_seq_one_letter_code
_entity_poly.pdbx_strand_id
1 'polypeptide(L)'
;MDTQTGEARAVDAEIERLVAAARDALTDEMVGRLANTAGEAADLLDQVNRAGLARAIPAIAQMVQNGDLDRLSQLARVYSSAQDSLTDEMVGRLSATIGEGMALMDQVNRAGLDRAIPALAEMVNNGDLQRLVKLARVYGSAEDALTDEMVGRLTETVGNGLSLLDRFARGGADRVIGILERLESSGALQRLSEALPDLAERMGRIQAMLVAVESAAERTSRAAPSRGGVGGLWQLMREPEAQDTLRFLLEVGKELRSGMRAGR
;
A
#
# COMPACT_ATOMS: atom_id res chain seq x y z
N MET A 1 10.98 106.53 72.60
CA MET A 1 10.48 105.42 71.77
C MET A 1 10.39 105.96 70.36
N ASP A 2 11.22 105.50 69.42
CA ASP A 2 11.09 105.74 67.97
C ASP A 2 12.18 104.94 67.20
N THR A 3 12.07 103.62 67.14
CA THR A 3 12.98 102.76 66.34
C THR A 3 12.29 101.71 65.47
N GLN A 4 10.97 101.53 65.53
CA GLN A 4 10.27 100.50 64.76
C GLN A 4 9.75 100.93 63.38
N THR A 5 9.78 102.23 63.03
CA THR A 5 9.29 102.73 61.73
C THR A 5 10.35 102.80 60.63
N GLY A 6 11.62 102.49 60.94
CA GLY A 6 12.75 102.58 60.01
C GLY A 6 13.04 101.33 59.18
N GLU A 7 12.92 100.13 59.76
CA GLU A 7 13.31 98.87 59.08
C GLU A 7 12.29 98.40 58.04
N ALA A 8 10.98 98.54 58.31
CA ALA A 8 9.95 98.15 57.35
C ALA A 8 10.04 98.95 56.03
N ARG A 9 10.37 100.24 56.11
CA ARG A 9 10.55 101.10 54.93
C ARG A 9 11.83 100.80 54.14
N ALA A 10 12.86 100.24 54.78
CA ALA A 10 14.11 99.91 54.10
C ALA A 10 13.99 98.62 53.26
N VAL A 11 13.28 97.61 53.77
CA VAL A 11 13.00 96.37 53.03
C VAL A 11 12.08 96.64 51.85
N ASP A 12 11.03 97.45 52.04
CA ASP A 12 10.14 97.85 50.93
C ASP A 12 10.92 98.63 49.85
N ALA A 13 11.84 99.51 50.23
CA ALA A 13 12.66 100.27 49.28
C ALA A 13 13.74 99.43 48.56
N GLU A 14 14.17 98.31 49.15
CA GLU A 14 15.12 97.38 48.52
C GLU A 14 14.40 96.41 47.57
N ILE A 15 13.21 95.95 47.93
CA ILE A 15 12.33 95.19 47.04
C ILE A 15 11.86 96.07 45.87
N GLU A 16 11.48 97.33 46.11
CA GLU A 16 11.13 98.25 45.01
C GLU A 16 12.32 98.49 44.07
N ARG A 17 13.54 98.62 44.60
CA ARG A 17 14.74 98.77 43.76
C ARG A 17 15.08 97.50 42.99
N LEU A 18 14.90 96.32 43.59
CA LEU A 18 15.11 95.04 42.90
C LEU A 18 14.07 94.84 41.79
N VAL A 19 12.81 95.17 42.06
CA VAL A 19 11.71 95.09 41.08
C VAL A 19 11.90 96.11 39.97
N ALA A 20 12.36 97.33 40.27
CA ALA A 20 12.67 98.34 39.27
C ALA A 20 13.87 97.93 38.38
N ALA A 21 14.96 97.43 38.97
CA ALA A 21 16.12 96.95 38.22
C ALA A 21 15.81 95.71 37.37
N ALA A 22 14.97 94.80 37.87
CA ALA A 22 14.50 93.64 37.10
C ALA A 22 13.55 94.06 35.96
N ARG A 23 12.72 95.08 36.17
CA ARG A 23 11.81 95.62 35.15
C ARG A 23 12.58 96.35 34.03
N ASP A 24 13.63 97.10 34.36
CA ASP A 24 14.46 97.78 33.36
C ASP A 24 15.39 96.82 32.59
N ALA A 25 15.76 95.69 33.18
CA ALA A 25 16.61 94.68 32.53
C ALA A 25 15.84 93.74 31.57
N LEU A 26 14.51 93.66 31.68
CA LEU A 26 13.65 92.84 30.81
C LEU A 26 13.11 93.71 29.67
N THR A 27 13.62 93.52 28.46
CA THR A 27 13.07 94.20 27.28
C THR A 27 11.70 93.62 26.90
N ASP A 28 10.82 94.43 26.31
CA ASP A 28 9.47 94.02 25.90
C ASP A 28 9.45 92.74 25.03
N GLU A 29 10.49 92.52 24.21
CA GLU A 29 10.65 91.31 23.41
C GLU A 29 10.93 90.07 24.26
N MET A 30 11.75 90.20 25.32
CA MET A 30 11.97 89.11 26.27
C MET A 30 10.70 88.82 27.07
N VAL A 31 9.94 89.86 27.44
CA VAL A 31 8.64 89.70 28.11
C VAL A 31 7.66 88.96 27.21
N GLY A 32 7.59 89.29 25.92
CA GLY A 32 6.73 88.60 24.95
C GLY A 32 7.10 87.13 24.74
N ARG A 33 8.39 86.82 24.59
CA ARG A 33 8.86 85.43 24.50
C ARG A 33 8.61 84.64 25.77
N LEU A 34 8.86 85.25 26.94
CA LEU A 34 8.62 84.62 28.22
C LEU A 34 7.12 84.34 28.41
N ALA A 35 6.25 85.27 28.00
CA ALA A 35 4.80 85.09 28.05
C ALA A 35 4.31 83.97 27.13
N ASN A 36 4.83 83.89 25.90
CA ASN A 36 4.47 82.81 24.96
C ASN A 36 4.97 81.45 25.44
N THR A 37 6.22 81.34 25.88
CA THR A 37 6.76 80.08 26.45
C THR A 37 6.03 79.69 27.73
N ALA A 38 5.66 80.66 28.58
CA ALA A 38 4.85 80.40 29.76
C ALA A 38 3.44 79.94 29.40
N GLY A 39 2.83 80.49 28.34
CA GLY A 39 1.55 80.05 27.80
C GLY A 39 1.60 78.62 27.27
N GLU A 40 2.56 78.30 26.40
CA GLU A 40 2.76 76.95 25.87
C GLU A 40 3.07 75.93 26.99
N ALA A 41 3.86 76.33 27.99
CA ALA A 41 4.13 75.50 29.15
C ALA A 41 2.87 75.29 30.01
N ALA A 42 2.06 76.32 30.20
CA ALA A 42 0.79 76.21 30.93
C ALA A 42 -0.19 75.28 30.20
N ASP A 43 -0.29 75.37 28.87
CA ASP A 43 -1.14 74.51 28.06
C ASP A 43 -0.67 73.05 28.11
N LEU A 44 0.64 72.80 28.03
CA LEU A 44 1.22 71.46 28.20
C LEU A 44 0.96 70.91 29.61
N LEU A 45 1.10 71.74 30.65
CA LEU A 45 0.82 71.36 32.02
C LEU A 45 -0.66 71.03 32.22
N ASP A 46 -1.57 71.80 31.62
CA ASP A 46 -3.00 71.52 31.64
C ASP A 46 -3.32 70.21 30.90
N GLN A 47 -2.71 69.97 29.73
CA GLN A 47 -2.89 68.73 28.97
C GLN A 47 -2.37 67.50 29.74
N VAL A 48 -1.19 67.60 30.36
CA VAL A 48 -0.61 66.55 31.21
C VAL A 48 -1.49 66.28 32.42
N ASN A 49 -2.03 67.33 33.05
CA ASN A 49 -2.93 67.21 34.18
C ASN A 49 -4.29 66.59 33.77
N ARG A 50 -4.86 67.04 32.65
CA ARG A 50 -6.15 66.58 32.11
C ARG A 50 -6.11 65.14 31.59
N ALA A 51 -5.00 64.74 30.98
CA ALA A 51 -4.76 63.35 30.60
C ALA A 51 -4.42 62.45 31.79
N GLY A 52 -4.31 63.01 33.01
CA GLY A 52 -3.94 62.29 34.22
C GLY A 52 -2.50 61.75 34.20
N LEU A 53 -1.67 62.20 33.25
CA LEU A 53 -0.31 61.74 33.05
C LEU A 53 0.56 62.05 34.27
N ALA A 54 0.26 63.12 35.03
CA ALA A 54 0.91 63.44 36.30
C ALA A 54 0.92 62.25 37.29
N ARG A 55 -0.13 61.41 37.27
CA ARG A 55 -0.21 60.20 38.12
C ARG A 55 0.50 58.99 37.53
N ALA A 56 0.66 58.95 36.21
CA ALA A 56 1.29 57.84 35.49
C ALA A 56 2.81 58.04 35.33
N ILE A 57 3.31 59.28 35.34
CA ILE A 57 4.73 59.61 35.17
C ILE A 57 5.63 58.85 36.15
N PRO A 58 5.34 58.75 37.47
CA PRO A 58 6.20 57.98 38.39
C PRO A 58 6.27 56.49 38.04
N ALA A 59 5.14 55.89 37.66
CA ALA A 59 5.07 54.48 37.27
C ALA A 59 5.79 54.23 35.94
N ILE A 60 5.60 55.11 34.95
CA ILE A 60 6.30 55.06 33.65
C ILE A 60 7.81 55.25 33.86
N ALA A 61 8.22 56.22 34.68
CA ALA A 61 9.64 56.44 34.99
C ALA A 61 10.26 55.21 35.67
N GLN A 62 9.53 54.55 36.57
CA GLN A 62 9.96 53.30 37.19
C GLN A 62 10.02 52.15 36.18
N MET A 63 9.08 52.07 35.25
CA MET A 63 9.11 51.09 34.15
C MET A 63 10.24 51.34 33.15
N VAL A 64 10.62 52.60 32.90
CA VAL A 64 11.83 52.95 32.12
C VAL A 64 13.07 52.48 32.87
N GLN A 65 13.20 52.84 34.15
CA GLN A 65 14.39 52.54 34.96
C GLN A 65 14.60 51.04 35.18
N ASN A 66 13.52 50.27 35.34
CA ASN A 66 13.59 48.83 35.51
C ASN A 66 13.65 48.06 34.17
N GLY A 67 13.66 48.77 33.03
CA GLY A 67 13.74 48.19 31.69
C GLY A 67 12.45 47.50 31.22
N ASP A 68 11.33 47.68 31.93
CA ASP A 68 10.06 47.04 31.58
C ASP A 68 9.47 47.61 30.29
N LEU A 69 9.73 48.88 29.97
CA LEU A 69 9.33 49.44 28.67
C LEU A 69 10.09 48.82 27.49
N ASP A 70 11.37 48.49 27.67
CA ASP A 70 12.15 47.79 26.65
C ASP A 70 11.66 46.35 26.48
N ARG A 71 11.32 45.67 27.59
CA ARG A 71 10.70 44.33 27.56
C ARG A 71 9.34 44.34 26.87
N LEU A 72 8.50 45.34 27.14
CA LEU A 72 7.21 45.50 26.46
C LEU A 72 7.37 45.80 24.97
N SER A 73 8.38 46.60 24.60
CA SER A 73 8.71 46.87 23.19
C SER A 73 9.20 45.61 22.47
N GLN A 74 10.07 44.83 23.12
CA GLN A 74 10.53 43.54 22.60
C GLN A 74 9.38 42.53 22.50
N LEU A 75 8.51 42.47 23.51
CA LEU A 75 7.33 41.60 23.51
C LEU A 75 6.35 41.99 22.41
N ALA A 76 6.10 43.29 22.19
CA ALA A 76 5.26 43.76 21.09
C ALA A 76 5.86 43.39 19.73
N ARG A 77 7.19 43.48 19.58
CA ARG A 77 7.90 43.09 18.35
C ARG A 77 7.83 41.58 18.10
N VAL A 78 8.05 40.79 19.15
CA VAL A 78 7.91 39.32 19.11
C VAL A 78 6.48 38.92 18.82
N TYR A 79 5.50 39.57 19.44
CA TYR A 79 4.08 39.32 19.23
C TYR A 79 3.66 39.64 17.80
N SER A 80 4.10 40.78 17.24
CA SER A 80 3.89 41.13 15.82
C SER A 80 4.53 40.10 14.89
N SER A 81 5.80 39.72 15.12
CA SER A 81 6.46 38.71 14.28
C SER A 81 5.86 37.32 14.43
N ALA A 82 5.35 36.97 15.61
CA ALA A 82 4.63 35.74 15.85
C ALA A 82 3.27 35.77 15.15
N GLN A 83 2.57 36.91 15.15
CA GLN A 83 1.33 37.08 14.40
C GLN A 83 1.56 36.85 12.91
N ASP A 84 2.53 37.55 12.30
CA ASP A 84 2.78 37.47 10.85
C ASP A 84 3.24 36.07 10.39
N SER A 85 4.06 35.38 11.21
CA SER A 85 4.50 34.02 10.91
C SER A 85 3.43 32.95 11.16
N LEU A 86 2.52 33.17 12.12
CA LEU A 86 1.38 32.30 12.37
C LEU A 86 0.23 32.50 11.37
N THR A 87 0.12 33.67 10.73
CA THR A 87 -1.01 33.95 9.84
C THR A 87 -0.82 33.42 8.43
N ASP A 88 0.36 33.53 7.83
CA ASP A 88 0.49 33.21 6.40
C ASP A 88 1.11 31.84 6.17
N GLU A 89 2.24 31.55 6.79
CA GLU A 89 2.97 30.32 6.53
C GLU A 89 2.34 29.11 7.25
N MET A 90 1.87 29.29 8.48
CA MET A 90 1.14 28.24 9.20
C MET A 90 -0.22 27.95 8.57
N VAL A 91 -0.96 28.97 8.12
CA VAL A 91 -2.24 28.77 7.41
C VAL A 91 -2.01 28.11 6.06
N GLY A 92 -0.97 28.49 5.32
CA GLY A 92 -0.59 27.84 4.06
C GLY A 92 -0.24 26.36 4.24
N ARG A 93 0.61 26.03 5.22
CA ARG A 93 0.99 24.64 5.52
C ARG A 93 -0.16 23.81 6.07
N LEU A 94 -0.99 24.39 6.94
CA LEU A 94 -2.18 23.71 7.46
C LEU A 94 -3.17 23.43 6.34
N SER A 95 -3.42 24.40 5.46
CA SER A 95 -4.32 24.25 4.31
C SER A 95 -3.81 23.21 3.30
N ALA A 96 -2.50 23.21 3.03
CA ALA A 96 -1.88 22.18 2.17
C ALA A 96 -1.99 20.78 2.79
N THR A 97 -1.68 20.64 4.08
CA THR A 97 -1.78 19.36 4.80
C THR A 97 -3.22 18.85 4.85
N ILE A 98 -4.20 19.74 5.06
CA ILE A 98 -5.62 19.39 5.03
C ILE A 98 -6.05 18.98 3.61
N GLY A 99 -5.59 19.69 2.58
CA GLY A 99 -5.88 19.35 1.18
C GLY A 99 -5.32 17.99 0.79
N GLU A 100 -4.06 17.70 1.12
CA GLU A 100 -3.43 16.39 0.91
C GLU A 100 -4.13 15.29 1.72
N GLY A 101 -4.49 15.57 2.98
CA GLY A 101 -5.25 14.64 3.83
C GLY A 101 -6.64 14.33 3.28
N MET A 102 -7.34 15.31 2.71
CA MET A 102 -8.63 15.10 2.04
C MET A 102 -8.48 14.31 0.75
N ALA A 103 -7.43 14.56 -0.04
CA ALA A 103 -7.15 13.77 -1.24
C ALA A 103 -6.85 12.31 -0.92
N LEU A 104 -6.09 12.04 0.16
CA LEU A 104 -5.87 10.69 0.66
C LEU A 104 -7.16 10.03 1.15
N MET A 105 -8.01 10.76 1.88
CA MET A 105 -9.31 10.26 2.32
C MET A 105 -10.23 9.92 1.15
N ASP A 106 -10.26 10.76 0.11
CA ASP A 106 -11.02 10.48 -1.12
C ASP A 106 -10.45 9.26 -1.86
N GLN A 107 -9.12 9.14 -1.94
CA GLN A 107 -8.48 7.98 -2.57
C GLN A 107 -8.74 6.68 -1.79
N VAL A 108 -8.70 6.72 -0.46
CA VAL A 108 -9.04 5.58 0.41
C VAL A 108 -10.50 5.17 0.22
N ASN A 109 -11.41 6.14 0.20
CA ASN A 109 -12.84 5.92 -0.04
C ASN A 109 -13.11 5.35 -1.45
N ARG A 110 -12.42 5.89 -2.47
CA ARG A 110 -12.57 5.47 -3.87
C ARG A 110 -11.95 4.09 -4.16
N ALA A 111 -10.86 3.77 -3.47
CA ALA A 111 -10.23 2.45 -3.56
C ALA A 111 -11.02 1.34 -2.85
N GLY A 112 -12.09 1.68 -2.12
CA GLY A 112 -12.87 0.72 -1.36
C GLY A 112 -12.08 0.10 -0.20
N LEU A 113 -11.06 0.80 0.30
CA LEU A 113 -10.22 0.33 1.41
C LEU A 113 -11.02 0.20 2.70
N ASP A 114 -12.11 0.96 2.85
CA ASP A 114 -13.13 0.82 3.89
C ASP A 114 -13.71 -0.60 3.96
N ARG A 115 -13.84 -1.28 2.83
CA ARG A 115 -14.32 -2.67 2.73
C ARG A 115 -13.20 -3.70 2.73
N ALA A 116 -12.05 -3.35 2.14
CA ALA A 116 -10.91 -4.26 2.03
C ALA A 116 -10.18 -4.45 3.37
N ILE A 117 -10.02 -3.40 4.17
CA ILE A 117 -9.28 -3.46 5.45
C ILE A 117 -9.93 -4.43 6.45
N PRO A 118 -11.26 -4.41 6.69
CA PRO A 118 -11.90 -5.37 7.57
C PRO A 118 -11.75 -6.81 7.07
N ALA A 119 -11.94 -7.05 5.77
CA ALA A 119 -11.79 -8.38 5.17
C ALA A 119 -10.34 -8.90 5.27
N LEU A 120 -9.36 -8.03 5.03
CA LEU A 120 -7.94 -8.37 5.20
C LEU A 120 -7.59 -8.62 6.67
N ALA A 121 -8.12 -7.83 7.60
CA ALA A 121 -7.94 -8.05 9.03
C ALA A 121 -8.55 -9.38 9.48
N GLU A 122 -9.72 -9.75 8.95
CA GLU A 122 -10.34 -11.05 9.18
C GLU A 122 -9.51 -12.20 8.59
N MET A 123 -8.99 -12.05 7.36
CA MET A 123 -8.09 -13.03 6.75
C MET A 123 -6.76 -13.20 7.52
N VAL A 124 -6.23 -12.14 8.12
CA VAL A 124 -5.06 -12.21 9.02
C VAL A 124 -5.44 -12.95 10.31
N ASN A 125 -6.54 -12.56 10.95
CA ASN A 125 -6.96 -13.13 12.24
C ASN A 125 -7.35 -14.60 12.14
N ASN A 126 -8.03 -14.99 11.07
CA ASN A 126 -8.42 -16.38 10.81
C ASN A 126 -7.26 -17.22 10.24
N GLY A 127 -6.11 -16.59 9.96
CA GLY A 127 -4.89 -17.25 9.49
C GLY A 127 -4.92 -17.64 8.01
N ASP A 128 -5.91 -17.20 7.25
CA ASP A 128 -6.03 -17.48 5.81
C ASP A 128 -4.90 -16.83 5.02
N LEU A 129 -4.44 -15.65 5.43
CA LEU A 129 -3.27 -15.00 4.83
C LEU A 129 -2.00 -15.84 5.00
N GLN A 130 -1.77 -16.43 6.19
CA GLN A 130 -0.65 -17.34 6.42
C GLN A 130 -0.78 -18.65 5.62
N ARG A 131 -2.01 -19.16 5.42
CA ARG A 131 -2.26 -20.33 4.57
C ARG A 131 -1.95 -20.04 3.10
N LEU A 132 -2.37 -18.89 2.59
CA LEU A 132 -2.06 -18.42 1.23
C LEU A 132 -0.56 -18.25 1.03
N VAL A 133 0.16 -17.66 2.00
CA VAL A 133 1.62 -17.53 1.93
C VAL A 133 2.31 -18.89 1.91
N LYS A 134 1.85 -19.85 2.74
CA LYS A 134 2.37 -21.23 2.71
C LYS A 134 2.07 -21.92 1.38
N LEU A 135 0.87 -21.73 0.83
CA LEU A 135 0.48 -22.29 -0.46
C LEU A 135 1.33 -21.72 -1.59
N ALA A 136 1.56 -20.40 -1.62
CA ALA A 136 2.43 -19.75 -2.60
C ALA A 136 3.87 -20.26 -2.51
N ARG A 137 4.39 -20.49 -1.29
CA ARG A 137 5.72 -21.07 -1.09
C ARG A 137 5.80 -22.52 -1.56
N VAL A 138 4.77 -23.33 -1.28
CA VAL A 138 4.70 -24.71 -1.77
C VAL A 138 4.60 -24.74 -3.29
N TYR A 139 3.77 -23.87 -3.88
CA TYR A 139 3.62 -23.75 -5.32
C TYR A 139 4.95 -23.37 -6.00
N GLY A 140 5.66 -22.36 -5.49
CA GLY A 140 6.99 -22.00 -5.99
C GLY A 140 7.99 -23.16 -5.87
N SER A 141 8.02 -23.86 -4.72
CA SER A 141 8.91 -25.02 -4.57
C SER A 141 8.54 -26.21 -5.47
N ALA A 142 7.26 -26.38 -5.79
CA ALA A 142 6.81 -27.41 -6.71
C ALA A 142 7.12 -27.04 -8.17
N GLU A 143 6.99 -25.76 -8.53
CA GLU A 143 7.35 -25.22 -9.84
C GLU A 143 8.86 -25.39 -10.10
N ASP A 144 9.70 -25.06 -9.12
CA ASP A 144 11.15 -25.25 -9.20
C ASP A 144 11.52 -26.74 -9.33
N ALA A 145 10.95 -27.61 -8.47
CA ALA A 145 11.23 -29.04 -8.49
C ALA A 145 10.76 -29.75 -9.77
N LEU A 146 9.59 -29.36 -10.30
CA LEU A 146 9.09 -29.88 -11.59
C LEU A 146 9.97 -29.42 -12.75
N THR A 147 10.48 -28.19 -12.70
CA THR A 147 11.38 -27.66 -13.72
C THR A 147 12.71 -28.40 -13.72
N ASP A 148 13.31 -28.59 -12.55
CA ASP A 148 14.58 -29.32 -12.41
C ASP A 148 14.45 -30.78 -12.85
N GLU A 149 13.35 -31.46 -12.50
CA GLU A 149 13.09 -32.84 -12.92
C GLU A 149 12.85 -32.93 -14.45
N MET A 150 12.12 -31.99 -15.04
CA MET A 150 11.95 -31.92 -16.50
C MET A 150 13.29 -31.71 -17.20
N VAL A 151 14.13 -30.79 -16.71
CA VAL A 151 15.46 -30.52 -17.25
C VAL A 151 16.37 -31.75 -17.09
N GLY A 152 16.31 -32.44 -15.95
CA GLY A 152 17.07 -33.67 -15.71
C GLY A 152 16.70 -34.77 -16.69
N ARG A 153 15.39 -35.08 -16.82
CA ARG A 153 14.89 -36.11 -17.74
C ARG A 153 15.17 -35.78 -19.20
N LEU A 154 15.05 -34.51 -19.59
CA LEU A 154 15.32 -34.08 -20.96
C LEU A 154 16.81 -34.18 -21.27
N THR A 155 17.67 -33.77 -20.33
CA THR A 155 19.12 -33.91 -20.44
C THR A 155 19.55 -35.37 -20.52
N GLU A 156 18.97 -36.24 -19.70
CA GLU A 156 19.22 -37.67 -19.73
C GLU A 156 18.74 -38.32 -21.04
N THR A 157 17.54 -37.97 -21.51
CA THR A 157 16.98 -38.49 -22.76
C THR A 157 17.83 -38.05 -23.96
N VAL A 158 18.25 -36.78 -24.00
CA VAL A 158 19.12 -36.25 -25.06
C VAL A 158 20.51 -36.90 -24.99
N GLY A 159 21.08 -37.05 -23.80
CA GLY A 159 22.38 -37.71 -23.60
C GLY A 159 22.36 -39.17 -24.05
N ASN A 160 21.32 -39.92 -23.67
CA ASN A 160 21.13 -41.30 -24.09
C ASN A 160 20.88 -41.40 -25.61
N GLY A 161 20.08 -40.49 -26.18
CA GLY A 161 19.83 -40.42 -27.63
C GLY A 161 21.11 -40.14 -28.43
N LEU A 162 21.94 -39.20 -27.98
CA LEU A 162 23.23 -38.91 -28.60
C LEU A 162 24.21 -40.09 -28.48
N SER A 163 24.21 -40.81 -27.36
CA SER A 163 25.03 -42.01 -27.17
C SER A 163 24.62 -43.16 -28.11
N LEU A 164 23.32 -43.35 -28.31
CA LEU A 164 22.79 -44.32 -29.28
C LEU A 164 23.15 -43.92 -30.72
N LEU A 165 23.07 -42.63 -31.04
CA LEU A 165 23.48 -42.08 -32.34
C LEU A 165 24.97 -42.28 -32.61
N ASP A 166 25.85 -42.01 -31.64
CA ASP A 166 27.30 -42.23 -31.77
C ASP A 166 27.63 -43.72 -31.95
N ARG A 167 26.97 -44.61 -31.20
CA ARG A 167 27.11 -46.07 -31.36
C ARG A 167 26.59 -46.58 -32.71
N PHE A 168 25.49 -46.01 -33.20
CA PHE A 168 24.94 -46.33 -34.50
C PHE A 168 25.88 -45.87 -35.63
N ALA A 169 26.40 -44.66 -35.54
CA ALA A 169 27.34 -44.07 -36.49
C ALA A 169 28.70 -44.80 -36.53
N ARG A 170 29.15 -45.38 -35.42
CA ARG A 170 30.42 -46.12 -35.31
C ARG A 170 30.36 -47.60 -35.71
N GLY A 171 29.29 -48.05 -36.37
CA GLY A 171 29.17 -49.42 -36.89
C GLY A 171 27.94 -50.18 -36.39
N GLY A 172 26.96 -49.50 -35.77
CA GLY A 172 25.66 -50.09 -35.49
C GLY A 172 24.85 -50.39 -36.76
N ALA A 173 25.04 -49.62 -37.82
CA ALA A 173 24.41 -49.86 -39.12
C ALA A 173 24.76 -51.24 -39.70
N ASP A 174 26.04 -51.62 -39.71
CA ASP A 174 26.47 -52.95 -40.18
C ASP A 174 25.92 -54.09 -39.30
N ARG A 175 25.79 -53.84 -38.00
CA ARG A 175 25.19 -54.81 -37.07
C ARG A 175 23.69 -54.96 -37.30
N VAL A 176 22.97 -53.88 -37.63
CA VAL A 176 21.55 -53.92 -38.00
C VAL A 176 21.37 -54.65 -39.33
N ILE A 177 22.22 -54.39 -40.31
CA ILE A 177 22.22 -55.10 -41.60
C ILE A 177 22.49 -56.59 -41.39
N GLY A 178 23.47 -56.97 -40.58
CA GLY A 178 23.74 -58.38 -40.28
C GLY A 178 22.63 -59.08 -39.49
N ILE A 179 21.86 -58.34 -38.67
CA ILE A 179 20.65 -58.87 -38.01
C ILE A 179 19.54 -59.09 -39.05
N LEU A 180 19.35 -58.14 -39.97
CA LEU A 180 18.35 -58.25 -41.04
C LEU A 180 18.66 -59.43 -41.97
N GLU A 181 19.91 -59.61 -42.39
CA GLU A 181 20.35 -60.77 -43.19
C GLU A 181 20.16 -62.10 -42.45
N ARG A 182 20.37 -62.13 -41.12
CA ARG A 182 20.09 -63.31 -40.28
C ARG A 182 18.59 -63.57 -40.11
N LEU A 183 17.76 -62.53 -40.05
CA LEU A 183 16.30 -62.65 -39.97
C LEU A 183 15.69 -63.08 -41.31
N GLU A 184 16.29 -62.68 -42.43
CA GLU A 184 15.92 -63.11 -43.78
C GLU A 184 16.25 -64.58 -43.97
N SER A 185 17.50 -64.97 -43.69
CA SER A 185 17.95 -66.36 -43.83
C SER A 185 17.27 -67.35 -42.87
N SER A 186 16.79 -66.89 -41.71
CA SER A 186 16.02 -67.74 -40.77
C SER A 186 14.52 -67.83 -41.09
N GLY A 187 14.05 -67.10 -42.12
CA GLY A 187 12.64 -66.99 -42.47
C GLY A 187 11.80 -66.28 -41.39
N ALA A 188 12.45 -65.59 -40.44
CA ALA A 188 11.76 -64.82 -39.41
C ALA A 188 11.06 -63.60 -40.02
N LEU A 189 11.63 -62.99 -41.07
CA LEU A 189 10.97 -61.93 -41.84
C LEU A 189 9.70 -62.41 -42.53
N GLN A 190 9.69 -63.64 -43.06
CA GLN A 190 8.50 -64.26 -43.65
C GLN A 190 7.40 -64.44 -42.59
N ARG A 191 7.74 -65.03 -41.43
CA ARG A 191 6.80 -65.22 -40.32
C ARG A 191 6.29 -63.90 -39.75
N LEU A 192 7.14 -62.87 -39.69
CA LEU A 192 6.71 -61.52 -39.32
C LEU A 192 5.76 -60.95 -40.36
N SER A 193 6.04 -61.10 -41.65
CA SER A 193 5.15 -60.62 -42.72
C SER A 193 3.78 -61.32 -42.71
N GLU A 194 3.72 -62.58 -42.26
CA GLU A 194 2.48 -63.34 -42.10
C GLU A 194 1.75 -62.99 -40.80
N ALA A 195 2.46 -62.76 -39.70
CA ALA A 195 1.86 -62.47 -38.39
C ALA A 195 1.51 -60.98 -38.18
N LEU A 196 2.17 -60.05 -38.89
CA LEU A 196 1.95 -58.61 -38.76
C LEU A 196 0.53 -58.18 -39.15
N PRO A 197 -0.07 -58.66 -40.26
CA PRO A 197 -1.46 -58.35 -40.60
C PRO A 197 -2.44 -58.79 -39.51
N ASP A 198 -2.29 -60.02 -39.00
CA ASP A 198 -3.12 -60.55 -37.92
C ASP A 198 -2.97 -59.74 -36.63
N LEU A 199 -1.74 -59.33 -36.31
CA LEU A 199 -1.47 -58.50 -35.13
C LEU A 199 -2.05 -57.09 -35.31
N ALA A 200 -1.93 -56.50 -36.50
CA ALA A 200 -2.53 -55.20 -36.82
C ALA A 200 -4.06 -55.26 -36.72
N GLU A 201 -4.68 -56.34 -37.20
CA GLU A 201 -6.12 -56.54 -37.07
C GLU A 201 -6.55 -56.68 -35.60
N ARG A 202 -5.81 -57.46 -34.80
CA ARG A 202 -6.05 -57.59 -33.35
C ARG A 202 -5.91 -56.26 -32.63
N MET A 203 -4.88 -55.47 -32.96
CA MET A 203 -4.70 -54.12 -32.43
C MET A 203 -5.84 -53.19 -32.83
N GLY A 204 -6.32 -53.26 -34.07
CA GLY A 204 -7.48 -52.51 -34.54
C GLY A 204 -8.75 -52.85 -33.76
N ARG A 205 -8.99 -54.13 -33.46
CA ARG A 205 -10.13 -54.57 -32.61
C ARG A 205 -10.00 -54.04 -31.17
N ILE A 206 -8.80 -54.07 -30.60
CA ILE A 206 -8.55 -53.52 -29.26
C ILE A 206 -8.75 -52.00 -29.25
N GLN A 207 -8.24 -51.29 -30.25
CA GLN A 207 -8.45 -49.85 -30.38
C GLN A 207 -9.94 -49.50 -30.50
N ALA A 208 -10.69 -50.23 -31.33
CA ALA A 208 -12.13 -50.02 -31.47
C ALA A 208 -12.88 -50.25 -30.13
N MET A 209 -12.48 -51.26 -29.37
CA MET A 209 -13.05 -51.52 -28.03
C MET A 209 -12.74 -50.38 -27.06
N LEU A 210 -11.50 -49.88 -27.04
CA LEU A 210 -11.10 -48.76 -26.17
C LEU A 210 -11.88 -47.48 -26.51
N VAL A 211 -12.02 -47.16 -27.80
CA VAL A 211 -12.81 -46.01 -28.27
C VAL A 211 -14.28 -46.16 -27.89
N ALA A 212 -14.85 -47.37 -28.00
CA ALA A 212 -16.23 -47.63 -27.59
C ALA A 212 -16.45 -47.43 -26.08
N VAL A 213 -15.49 -47.88 -25.25
CA VAL A 213 -15.52 -47.70 -23.79
C VAL A 213 -15.39 -46.22 -23.43
N GLU A 214 -14.46 -45.50 -24.04
CA GLU A 214 -14.27 -44.06 -23.80
C GLU A 214 -15.51 -43.26 -24.21
N SER A 215 -16.08 -43.54 -25.38
CA SER A 215 -17.32 -42.93 -25.84
C SER A 215 -18.51 -43.24 -24.92
N ALA A 216 -18.59 -44.46 -24.38
CA ALA A 216 -19.62 -44.83 -23.41
C ALA A 216 -19.44 -44.10 -22.07
N ALA A 217 -18.19 -43.96 -21.59
CA ALA A 217 -17.87 -43.21 -20.38
C ALA A 217 -18.23 -41.72 -20.52
N GLU A 218 -17.91 -41.11 -21.67
CA GLU A 218 -18.26 -39.71 -21.96
C GLU A 218 -19.78 -39.48 -22.07
N ARG A 219 -20.51 -40.39 -22.73
CA ARG A 219 -21.98 -40.32 -22.78
C ARG A 219 -22.62 -40.46 -21.41
N THR A 220 -22.08 -41.35 -20.57
CA THR A 220 -22.60 -41.60 -19.22
C THR A 220 -22.32 -40.43 -18.29
N SER A 221 -21.16 -39.78 -18.39
CA SER A 221 -20.82 -38.61 -17.55
C SER A 221 -21.65 -37.37 -17.88
N ARG A 222 -22.13 -37.25 -19.13
CA ARG A 222 -23.03 -36.17 -19.57
C ARG A 222 -24.52 -36.48 -19.38
N ALA A 223 -24.88 -37.73 -19.10
CA ALA A 223 -26.26 -38.13 -18.89
C ALA A 223 -26.77 -37.63 -17.52
N ALA A 224 -28.08 -37.36 -17.44
CA ALA A 224 -28.71 -37.04 -16.16
C ALA A 224 -28.55 -38.22 -15.17
N PRO A 225 -28.36 -37.96 -13.86
CA PRO A 225 -28.25 -39.01 -12.86
C PRO A 225 -29.45 -39.97 -12.94
N SER A 226 -29.18 -41.26 -12.84
CA SER A 226 -30.24 -42.26 -12.82
C SER A 226 -31.19 -41.99 -11.65
N ARG A 227 -32.51 -42.02 -11.93
CA ARG A 227 -33.56 -41.72 -10.94
C ARG A 227 -33.54 -42.65 -9.71
N GLY A 228 -32.87 -43.80 -9.80
CA GLY A 228 -32.67 -44.73 -8.69
C GLY A 228 -33.95 -45.39 -8.18
N GLY A 229 -33.83 -46.14 -7.08
CA GLY A 229 -34.96 -46.77 -6.37
C GLY A 229 -35.38 -48.15 -6.89
N VAL A 230 -36.20 -48.85 -6.09
CA VAL A 230 -36.67 -50.23 -6.37
C VAL A 230 -37.52 -50.29 -7.66
N GLY A 231 -38.30 -49.25 -7.94
CA GLY A 231 -39.07 -49.14 -9.19
C GLY A 231 -38.19 -48.99 -10.43
N GLY A 232 -37.13 -48.18 -10.36
CA GLY A 232 -36.16 -48.03 -11.45
C GLY A 232 -35.37 -49.32 -11.69
N LEU A 233 -35.00 -50.04 -10.62
CA LEU A 233 -34.37 -51.35 -10.73
C LEU A 233 -35.30 -52.39 -11.39
N TRP A 234 -36.57 -52.41 -11.01
CA TRP A 234 -37.58 -53.29 -11.62
C TRP A 234 -37.78 -52.99 -13.12
N GLN A 235 -37.75 -51.71 -13.49
CA GLN A 235 -37.82 -51.29 -14.89
C GLN A 235 -36.60 -51.76 -15.68
N LEU A 236 -35.38 -51.52 -15.17
CA LEU A 236 -34.14 -51.97 -15.79
C LEU A 236 -34.12 -53.50 -15.99
N MET A 237 -34.58 -54.26 -14.99
CA MET A 237 -34.65 -55.72 -15.09
C MET A 237 -35.66 -56.23 -16.13
N ARG A 238 -36.62 -55.40 -16.56
CA ARG A 238 -37.60 -55.73 -17.61
C ARG A 238 -37.14 -55.31 -19.01
N GLU A 239 -36.09 -54.50 -19.12
CA GLU A 239 -35.54 -54.05 -20.39
C GLU A 239 -34.71 -55.16 -21.06
N PRO A 240 -35.07 -55.63 -22.27
CA PRO A 240 -34.34 -56.69 -22.95
C PRO A 240 -32.87 -56.35 -23.21
N GLU A 241 -32.58 -55.10 -23.57
CA GLU A 241 -31.22 -54.63 -23.83
C GLU A 241 -30.33 -54.70 -22.58
N ALA A 242 -30.88 -54.38 -21.41
CA ALA A 242 -30.18 -54.50 -20.14
C ALA A 242 -29.90 -55.97 -19.79
N GLN A 243 -30.86 -56.87 -20.06
CA GLN A 243 -30.68 -58.31 -19.87
C GLN A 243 -29.58 -58.88 -20.77
N ASP A 244 -29.58 -58.51 -22.06
CA ASP A 244 -28.58 -58.98 -23.02
C ASP A 244 -27.18 -58.40 -22.71
N THR A 245 -27.10 -57.15 -22.27
CA THR A 245 -25.84 -56.54 -21.82
C THR A 245 -25.28 -57.25 -20.60
N LEU A 246 -26.11 -57.56 -19.60
CA LEU A 246 -25.70 -58.33 -18.43
C LEU A 246 -25.24 -59.74 -18.81
N ARG A 247 -25.94 -60.41 -19.74
CA ARG A 247 -25.51 -61.71 -20.27
C ARG A 247 -24.15 -61.62 -20.94
N PHE A 248 -23.93 -60.62 -21.78
CA PHE A 248 -22.64 -60.39 -22.44
C PHE A 248 -21.50 -60.18 -21.43
N LEU A 249 -21.71 -59.31 -20.43
CA LEU A 249 -20.70 -59.05 -19.39
C LEU A 249 -20.36 -60.31 -18.57
N LEU A 250 -21.35 -61.17 -18.31
CA LEU A 250 -21.14 -62.46 -17.66
C LEU A 250 -20.29 -63.40 -18.52
N GLU A 251 -20.53 -63.49 -19.83
CA GLU A 251 -19.72 -64.31 -20.74
C GLU A 251 -18.28 -63.76 -20.88
N VAL A 252 -18.10 -62.45 -21.01
CA VAL A 252 -16.76 -61.83 -20.99
C VAL A 252 -16.00 -62.18 -19.70
N GLY A 253 -16.67 -62.10 -18.55
CA GLY A 253 -16.08 -62.46 -17.26
C GLY A 253 -15.70 -63.94 -17.14
N LYS A 254 -16.45 -64.84 -17.77
CA LYS A 254 -16.11 -66.28 -17.83
C LYS A 254 -14.88 -66.52 -18.69
N GLU A 255 -14.82 -65.92 -19.87
CA GLU A 255 -13.67 -66.05 -20.78
C GLU A 255 -12.38 -65.50 -20.17
N LEU A 256 -12.43 -64.32 -19.54
CA LEU A 256 -11.27 -63.75 -18.83
C LEU A 256 -10.78 -64.67 -17.71
N ARG A 257 -11.70 -65.27 -16.93
CA ARG A 257 -11.36 -66.19 -15.84
C ARG A 257 -10.72 -67.49 -16.36
N SER A 258 -11.22 -68.01 -17.47
CA SER A 258 -10.67 -69.19 -18.14
C SER A 258 -9.27 -68.90 -18.70
N GLY A 259 -9.07 -67.75 -19.36
CA GLY A 259 -7.78 -67.33 -19.88
C GLY A 259 -6.71 -67.14 -18.79
N MET A 260 -7.05 -66.54 -17.65
CA MET A 260 -6.13 -66.38 -16.52
C MET A 260 -5.75 -67.71 -15.85
N ARG A 261 -6.57 -68.76 -15.98
CA ARG A 261 -6.29 -70.10 -15.46
C ARG A 261 -5.42 -70.93 -16.40
N ALA A 262 -5.51 -70.69 -17.70
CA ALA A 262 -4.68 -71.36 -18.71
C ALA A 262 -3.25 -70.80 -18.81
N GLY A 263 -3.00 -69.61 -18.23
CA GLY A 263 -1.69 -68.96 -18.19
C GLY A 263 -0.86 -69.22 -16.93
N ARG A 264 -1.26 -70.17 -16.07
CA ARG A 264 -0.45 -70.72 -14.96
C ARG A 264 -0.11 -72.17 -15.25
#